data_AF-A0A1Q4D2F9-F1
#
_entry.id   AF-A0A1Q4D2F9-F1
#
_cell.length_a   1.000
_cell.length_b   1.000
_cell.length_c   1.000
_cell.angle_alpha   90.00
_cell.angle_beta   90.00
_cell.angle_gamma   90.00
#
_symmetry.space_group_name_H-M   'P 1'
#
loop_
_entity.id
_entity.type
_entity.pdbx_description
1 polymer ?
#
loop_
_entity_poly.entity_id
_entity_poly.type
_entity_poly.pdbx_seq_one_letter_code
_entity_poly.pdbx_strand_id
1 'polypeptide(L)'
;MTTDLPGRLGDPDLTIGTDPRADPRMVAVLTGLGIDGHADGAPLTPDAPREELLGFVEAVEVGFEGLFTALAQGSPPLDGVTSEVVTITGDGGHDITLHVHRPSGVEGPLPCIYQVHGGGMVMLATAGPLYTRWRLELAAAGAVVVGVEYRNGGGVLGAHPFPAGLDDCAAGLRWVSSHLQELGATNVVVTGDSGGGNLALALAIKAKREGWVDEISGVYAQCPYIVGAWAESRLPSLRENDQYWLNRSLFPLLAEVYDPEGANAAEPTCWPHRATVADVEGLPPHVISCNELDPLRDEGIAYHRLLLKAGVSSVGKINLGLCHVGELLFRGALPDVYLAAVRDVTGFARSLA
;
A
#
# COMPACT_ATOMS: atom_id res chain seq x y z
N MET A 1 12.88 -31.44 16.67
CA MET A 1 12.42 -30.13 16.20
C MET A 1 11.14 -29.86 16.97
N THR A 2 11.14 -28.92 17.91
CA THR A 2 9.92 -28.60 18.65
C THR A 2 8.86 -28.10 17.65
N THR A 3 7.65 -28.61 17.81
CA THR A 3 6.50 -28.44 16.92
C THR A 3 5.73 -27.16 17.23
N ASP A 4 6.44 -26.09 17.62
CA ASP A 4 5.81 -24.89 18.13
C ASP A 4 5.27 -24.06 16.97
N LEU A 5 4.02 -23.59 17.10
CA LEU A 5 3.41 -22.69 16.12
C LEU A 5 4.18 -21.36 16.08
N PRO A 6 4.26 -20.67 14.93
CA PRO A 6 5.01 -19.42 14.81
C PRO A 6 4.35 -18.27 15.56
N GLY A 7 5.16 -17.28 15.93
CA GLY A 7 4.72 -16.02 16.53
C GLY A 7 3.74 -16.23 17.68
N ARG A 8 2.70 -15.39 17.70
CA ARG A 8 1.72 -15.37 18.79
C ARG A 8 0.74 -16.54 18.81
N LEU A 9 0.78 -17.41 17.80
CA LEU A 9 0.06 -18.69 17.84
C LEU A 9 0.75 -19.70 18.76
N GLY A 10 2.09 -19.66 18.82
CA GLY A 10 2.88 -20.53 19.71
C GLY A 10 3.10 -19.91 21.08
N ASP A 11 3.35 -18.60 21.12
CA ASP A 11 3.59 -17.86 22.35
C ASP A 11 2.95 -16.45 22.29
N PRO A 12 1.81 -16.22 22.98
CA PRO A 12 1.08 -14.96 22.93
C PRO A 12 1.86 -13.77 23.49
N ASP A 13 2.93 -14.01 24.26
CA ASP A 13 3.78 -12.98 24.87
C ASP A 13 4.86 -12.47 23.91
N LEU A 14 5.11 -13.15 22.77
CA LEU A 14 6.06 -12.66 21.77
C LEU A 14 5.63 -11.29 21.24
N THR A 15 6.60 -10.39 21.12
CA THR A 15 6.50 -9.09 20.43
C THR A 15 7.32 -9.10 19.13
N ILE A 16 7.21 -8.05 18.32
CA ILE A 16 8.07 -7.92 17.13
C ILE A 16 9.57 -7.88 17.50
N GLY A 17 9.91 -7.37 18.68
CA GLY A 17 11.29 -7.32 19.19
C GLY A 17 11.83 -8.65 19.73
N THR A 18 10.97 -9.60 20.07
CA THR A 18 11.39 -10.91 20.62
C THR A 18 11.13 -12.08 19.67
N ASP A 19 10.33 -11.91 18.62
CA ASP A 19 10.06 -12.96 17.64
C ASP A 19 11.35 -13.32 16.88
N PRO A 20 11.80 -14.60 16.91
CA PRO A 20 13.07 -15.01 16.32
C PRO A 20 13.11 -14.88 14.78
N ARG A 21 11.96 -14.64 14.13
CA ARG A 21 11.87 -14.42 12.69
C ARG A 21 12.23 -12.99 12.29
N ALA A 22 12.06 -12.01 13.19
CA ALA A 22 12.23 -10.60 12.87
C ALA A 22 13.68 -10.26 12.47
N ASP A 23 13.86 -9.41 11.45
CA ASP A 23 15.19 -8.91 11.10
C ASP A 23 15.75 -8.08 12.28
N PRO A 24 16.90 -8.47 12.86
CA PRO A 24 17.42 -7.81 14.06
C PRO A 24 17.77 -6.33 13.81
N ARG A 25 18.01 -5.91 12.58
CA ARG A 25 18.25 -4.50 12.23
C ARG A 25 16.95 -3.69 12.29
N MET A 26 15.84 -4.30 11.89
CA MET A 26 14.50 -3.69 12.00
C MET A 26 14.13 -3.57 13.48
N VAL A 27 14.33 -4.65 14.24
CA VAL A 27 14.11 -4.65 15.69
C VAL A 27 14.93 -3.54 16.36
N ALA A 28 16.21 -3.39 16.03
CA ALA A 28 17.05 -2.33 16.60
C ALA A 28 16.49 -0.91 16.37
N VAL A 29 15.88 -0.64 15.20
CA VAL A 29 15.21 0.64 14.93
C VAL A 29 13.95 0.77 15.78
N LEU A 30 13.10 -0.27 15.84
CA LEU A 30 11.86 -0.25 16.62
C LEU A 30 12.14 -0.09 18.12
N THR A 31 13.15 -0.77 18.67
CA THR A 31 13.61 -0.63 20.06
C THR A 31 14.12 0.78 20.33
N GLY A 32 14.89 1.37 19.40
CA GLY A 32 15.36 2.75 19.52
C GLY A 32 14.23 3.79 19.56
N LEU A 33 13.07 3.44 19.01
CA LEU A 33 11.85 4.25 19.00
C LEU A 33 10.86 3.86 20.11
N GLY A 34 11.14 2.80 20.88
CA GLY A 34 10.27 2.29 21.94
C GLY A 34 8.98 1.61 21.44
N ILE A 35 8.99 1.07 20.22
CA ILE A 35 7.82 0.46 19.54
C ILE A 35 8.07 -0.99 19.11
N ASP A 36 9.01 -1.67 19.75
CA ASP A 36 9.32 -3.10 19.56
C ASP A 36 8.47 -4.05 20.44
N GLY A 37 7.59 -3.48 21.28
CA GLY A 37 6.61 -4.20 22.10
C GLY A 37 5.34 -4.58 21.34
N HIS A 38 4.26 -4.88 22.08
CA HIS A 38 2.92 -4.99 21.51
C HIS A 38 2.39 -3.60 21.17
N ALA A 39 1.99 -3.38 19.91
CA ALA A 39 1.30 -2.16 19.52
C ALA A 39 0.00 -1.97 20.32
N ASP A 40 -0.23 -0.76 20.82
CA ASP A 40 -1.41 -0.41 21.61
C ASP A 40 -2.70 -0.68 20.83
N GLY A 41 -3.74 -1.07 21.57
CA GLY A 41 -5.08 -1.21 21.02
C GLY A 41 -5.70 0.15 20.74
N ALA A 42 -6.59 0.19 19.75
CA ALA A 42 -7.40 1.38 19.51
C ALA A 42 -8.37 1.58 20.70
N PRO A 43 -8.55 2.82 21.19
CA PRO A 43 -9.42 3.10 22.34
C PRO A 43 -10.90 3.12 21.97
N LEU A 44 -11.24 2.97 20.69
CA LEU A 44 -12.58 3.03 20.14
C LEU A 44 -12.98 1.68 19.52
N THR A 45 -14.29 1.50 19.35
CA THR A 45 -14.91 0.44 18.59
C THR A 45 -15.57 1.02 17.32
N PRO A 46 -15.85 0.20 16.28
CA PRO A 46 -16.44 0.70 15.04
C PRO A 46 -17.83 1.33 15.19
N ASP A 47 -18.56 1.03 16.27
CA ASP A 47 -19.84 1.65 16.60
C ASP A 47 -19.71 3.01 17.31
N ALA A 48 -18.49 3.50 17.53
CA ALA A 48 -18.26 4.84 18.06
C ALA A 48 -18.83 5.93 17.11
N PRO A 49 -19.22 7.10 17.63
CA PRO A 49 -19.70 8.20 16.79
C PRO A 49 -18.70 8.56 15.70
N ARG A 50 -19.20 8.83 14.48
CA ARG A 50 -18.35 9.15 13.31
C ARG A 50 -17.35 10.27 13.58
N GLU A 51 -17.75 11.29 14.33
CA GLU A 51 -16.86 12.40 14.70
C GLU A 51 -15.67 11.93 15.55
N GLU A 52 -15.89 11.00 16.48
CA GLU A 52 -14.82 10.41 17.29
C GLU A 52 -13.88 9.53 16.46
N LEU A 53 -14.43 8.75 15.52
CA LEU A 53 -13.64 7.95 14.59
C LEU A 53 -12.75 8.83 13.70
N LEU A 54 -13.30 9.92 13.17
CA LEU A 54 -12.54 10.88 12.34
C LEU A 54 -11.43 11.57 13.15
N GLY A 55 -11.73 12.03 14.37
CA GLY A 55 -10.73 12.63 15.25
C GLY A 55 -9.63 11.64 15.67
N PHE A 56 -9.99 10.36 15.86
CA PHE A 56 -9.01 9.30 16.10
C PHE A 56 -8.11 9.07 14.87
N VAL A 57 -8.65 9.00 13.66
CA VAL A 57 -7.87 8.85 12.42
C VAL A 57 -6.90 10.01 12.23
N GLU A 58 -7.32 11.25 12.48
CA GLU A 58 -6.44 12.43 12.42
C GLU A 58 -5.27 12.33 13.42
N ALA A 59 -5.54 11.91 14.66
CA ALA A 59 -4.48 11.71 15.66
C ALA A 59 -3.49 10.60 15.26
N VAL A 60 -4.00 9.50 14.70
CA VAL A 60 -3.19 8.38 14.19
C VAL A 60 -2.34 8.82 12.99
N GLU A 61 -2.90 9.62 12.08
CA GLU A 61 -2.20 10.19 10.94
C GLU A 61 -1.00 11.04 11.38
N VAL A 62 -1.19 11.94 12.35
CA VAL A 62 -0.10 12.76 12.92
C VAL A 62 1.02 11.88 13.49
N GLY A 63 0.66 10.81 14.21
CA GLY A 63 1.64 9.87 14.78
C GLY A 63 2.47 9.15 13.71
N PHE A 64 1.82 8.62 12.67
CA PHE A 64 2.50 7.94 11.57
C PHE A 64 3.37 8.88 10.74
N GLU A 65 2.88 10.08 10.37
CA GLU A 65 3.65 11.07 9.61
C GLU A 65 4.89 11.55 10.38
N GLY A 66 4.77 11.74 11.69
CA GLY A 66 5.89 12.08 12.56
C GLY A 66 6.97 10.98 12.58
N LEU A 67 6.53 9.72 12.70
CA LEU A 67 7.43 8.57 12.65
C LEU A 67 8.09 8.40 11.27
N PHE A 68 7.33 8.51 10.19
CA PHE A 68 7.86 8.41 8.83
C PHE A 68 8.84 9.54 8.51
N THR A 69 8.62 10.73 9.05
CA THR A 69 9.58 11.83 8.99
C THR A 69 10.91 11.44 9.66
N ALA A 70 10.85 10.87 10.87
CA ALA A 70 12.05 10.44 11.59
C ALA A 70 12.82 9.31 10.86
N LEU A 71 12.11 8.33 10.31
CA LEU A 71 12.72 7.25 9.52
C LEU A 71 13.35 7.77 8.21
N ALA A 72 12.69 8.70 7.53
CA ALA A 72 13.21 9.29 6.30
C ALA A 72 14.50 10.09 6.52
N GLN A 73 14.66 10.77 7.66
CA GLN A 73 15.89 11.49 8.02
C GLN A 73 17.13 10.58 8.12
N GLY A 74 16.95 9.29 8.41
CA GLY A 74 18.04 8.31 8.44
C GLY A 74 18.49 7.83 7.06
N SER A 75 17.85 8.28 5.98
CA SER A 75 18.15 7.83 4.63
C SER A 75 19.25 8.68 3.97
N PRO A 76 20.15 8.09 3.17
CA PRO A 76 21.21 8.86 2.49
C PRO A 76 20.59 9.86 1.51
N PRO A 77 21.25 11.00 1.22
CA PRO A 77 20.82 11.91 0.17
C PRO A 77 20.62 11.18 -1.16
N LEU A 78 19.66 11.64 -1.96
CA LEU A 78 19.36 11.10 -3.27
C LEU A 78 19.33 12.24 -4.28
N ASP A 79 20.23 12.16 -5.26
CA ASP A 79 20.35 13.12 -6.35
C ASP A 79 19.97 12.45 -7.68
N GLY A 80 19.88 13.25 -8.75
CA GLY A 80 19.67 12.72 -10.11
C GLY A 80 18.22 12.36 -10.44
N VAL A 81 17.26 12.99 -9.77
CA VAL A 81 15.83 12.90 -10.08
C VAL A 81 15.25 14.32 -10.23
N THR A 82 14.53 14.58 -11.33
CA THR A 82 13.70 15.77 -11.49
C THR A 82 12.30 15.50 -10.96
N SER A 83 11.70 16.48 -10.30
CA SER A 83 10.33 16.38 -9.78
C SER A 83 9.49 17.56 -10.27
N GLU A 84 8.25 17.29 -10.63
CA GLU A 84 7.25 18.29 -10.96
C GLU A 84 5.90 17.93 -10.33
N VAL A 85 5.05 18.94 -10.18
CA VAL A 85 3.69 18.77 -9.67
C VAL A 85 2.74 19.18 -10.78
N VAL A 86 1.85 18.26 -11.14
CA VAL A 86 0.79 18.47 -12.14
C VAL A 86 -0.54 18.45 -11.41
N THR A 87 -1.43 19.39 -11.73
CA THR A 87 -2.80 19.40 -11.22
C THR A 87 -3.75 19.08 -12.36
N ILE A 88 -4.61 18.10 -12.15
CA ILE A 88 -5.66 17.69 -13.09
C ILE A 88 -7.03 17.92 -12.46
N THR A 89 -8.07 18.00 -13.27
CA THR A 89 -9.45 18.14 -12.80
C THR A 89 -10.11 16.76 -12.77
N GLY A 90 -10.57 16.32 -11.60
CA GLY A 90 -11.38 15.11 -11.46
C GLY A 90 -12.81 15.30 -11.98
N ASP A 91 -13.56 14.20 -12.11
CA ASP A 91 -14.92 14.22 -12.68
C ASP A 91 -15.90 15.10 -11.88
N GLY A 92 -15.65 15.30 -10.59
CA GLY A 92 -16.40 16.19 -9.70
C GLY A 92 -16.04 17.67 -9.81
N GLY A 93 -15.07 18.03 -10.68
CA GLY A 93 -14.56 19.40 -10.84
C GLY A 93 -13.54 19.82 -9.78
N HIS A 94 -13.15 18.93 -8.87
CA HIS A 94 -12.09 19.18 -7.89
C HIS A 94 -10.70 18.92 -8.48
N ASP A 95 -9.69 19.54 -7.88
CA ASP A 95 -8.30 19.35 -8.27
C ASP A 95 -7.76 18.03 -7.70
N ILE A 96 -7.01 17.29 -8.52
CA ILE A 96 -6.22 16.12 -8.12
C ILE A 96 -4.76 16.44 -8.41
N THR A 97 -3.90 16.28 -7.40
CA THR A 97 -2.47 16.57 -7.53
C THR A 97 -1.71 15.31 -7.89
N LEU A 98 -0.84 15.40 -8.89
CA LEU A 98 0.07 14.34 -9.33
C LEU A 98 1.52 14.78 -9.10
N HIS A 99 2.28 13.98 -8.36
CA HIS A 99 3.71 14.18 -8.14
C HIS A 99 4.50 13.33 -9.12
N VAL A 100 5.07 13.96 -10.14
CA VAL A 100 5.79 13.28 -11.21
C VAL A 100 7.29 13.36 -10.92
N HIS A 101 7.96 12.21 -10.95
CA HIS A 101 9.40 12.06 -10.74
C HIS A 101 10.03 11.30 -11.90
N ARG A 102 11.17 11.78 -12.39
CA ARG A 102 11.90 11.17 -13.50
C ARG A 102 13.41 11.23 -13.25
N PRO A 103 14.19 10.20 -13.61
CA PRO A 103 15.64 10.27 -13.52
C PRO A 103 16.22 11.34 -14.44
N SER A 104 17.11 12.17 -13.91
CA SER A 104 17.79 13.24 -14.64
C SER A 104 18.75 12.68 -15.68
N GLY A 105 18.81 13.32 -16.85
CA GLY A 105 19.80 12.99 -17.89
C GLY A 105 19.57 11.64 -18.60
N VAL A 106 18.41 11.00 -18.40
CA VAL A 106 18.02 9.77 -19.10
C VAL A 106 17.17 10.12 -20.32
N GLU A 107 17.70 9.81 -21.50
CA GLU A 107 17.01 9.92 -22.78
C GLU A 107 16.13 8.70 -23.06
N GLY A 108 15.07 8.89 -23.85
CA GLY A 108 14.16 7.82 -24.26
C GLY A 108 13.06 7.51 -23.25
N PRO A 109 12.06 6.71 -23.65
CA PRO A 109 10.92 6.40 -22.81
C PRO A 109 11.28 5.36 -21.74
N LEU A 110 10.68 5.48 -20.56
CA LEU A 110 10.87 4.60 -19.40
C LEU A 110 9.52 3.96 -19.00
N PRO A 111 9.50 2.84 -18.26
CA PRO A 111 8.24 2.40 -17.68
C PRO A 111 7.69 3.45 -16.71
N CYS A 112 6.36 3.66 -16.73
CA CYS A 112 5.69 4.50 -15.74
C CYS A 112 5.17 3.64 -14.58
N ILE A 113 5.49 4.06 -13.37
CA ILE A 113 4.99 3.53 -12.12
C ILE A 113 3.97 4.54 -11.56
N TYR A 114 2.70 4.17 -11.57
CA TYR A 114 1.62 4.94 -10.95
C TYR A 114 1.47 4.49 -9.49
N GLN A 115 1.90 5.33 -8.55
CA GLN A 115 2.00 5.01 -7.13
C GLN A 115 0.78 5.55 -6.38
N VAL A 116 0.06 4.64 -5.73
CA VAL A 116 -1.05 4.91 -4.82
C VAL A 116 -0.56 4.63 -3.40
N HIS A 117 -0.64 5.62 -2.52
CA HIS A 117 -0.08 5.50 -1.17
C HIS A 117 -0.97 4.68 -0.22
N GLY A 118 -0.37 4.17 0.85
CA GLY A 118 -1.05 3.48 1.95
C GLY A 118 -1.81 4.40 2.90
N GLY A 119 -2.03 3.94 4.14
CA GLY A 119 -2.84 4.67 5.13
C GLY A 119 -4.31 4.22 5.21
N GLY A 120 -4.58 2.96 4.83
CA GLY A 120 -5.92 2.36 4.95
C GLY A 120 -7.00 3.07 4.13
N MET A 121 -6.62 3.79 3.06
CA MET A 121 -7.49 4.64 2.24
C MET A 121 -8.14 5.81 3.01
N VAL A 122 -7.71 6.07 4.24
CA VAL A 122 -8.33 7.05 5.16
C VAL A 122 -7.39 8.12 5.68
N MET A 123 -6.08 7.99 5.50
CA MET A 123 -5.08 8.94 6.01
C MET A 123 -3.76 8.84 5.25
N LEU A 124 -2.78 9.66 5.66
CA LEU A 124 -1.48 9.89 5.03
C LEU A 124 -1.61 10.63 3.70
N ALA A 125 -0.48 11.13 3.21
CA ALA A 125 -0.43 11.86 1.95
C ALA A 125 0.64 11.29 1.02
N THR A 126 0.40 11.33 -0.28
CA THR A 126 1.40 11.09 -1.31
C THR A 126 2.58 12.04 -1.15
N ALA A 127 2.34 13.29 -0.75
CA ALA A 127 3.37 14.27 -0.44
C ALA A 127 4.15 13.98 0.86
N GLY A 128 3.73 12.99 1.65
CA GLY A 128 4.40 12.57 2.88
C GLY A 128 5.84 12.06 2.64
N PRO A 129 6.70 12.06 3.67
CA PRO A 129 8.14 11.79 3.54
C PRO A 129 8.44 10.35 3.12
N LEU A 130 7.66 9.37 3.62
CA LEU A 130 7.81 7.97 3.23
C LEU A 130 7.59 7.78 1.73
N TYR A 131 6.47 8.28 1.22
CA TYR A 131 6.07 8.08 -0.16
C TYR A 131 6.86 8.96 -1.13
N THR A 132 7.21 10.19 -0.74
CA THR A 132 8.16 11.01 -1.49
C THR A 132 9.50 10.28 -1.64
N ARG A 133 10.07 9.73 -0.56
CA ARG A 133 11.32 8.98 -0.64
C ARG A 133 11.20 7.74 -1.53
N TRP A 134 10.13 6.97 -1.38
CA TRP A 134 9.87 5.78 -2.19
C TRP A 134 9.79 6.10 -3.69
N ARG A 135 9.01 7.12 -4.08
CA ARG A 135 8.90 7.54 -5.48
C ARG A 135 10.22 8.01 -6.06
N LEU A 136 11.00 8.78 -5.28
CA LEU A 136 12.31 9.25 -5.72
C LEU A 136 13.28 8.08 -5.96
N GLU A 137 13.30 7.06 -5.08
CA GLU A 137 14.16 5.88 -5.23
C GLU A 137 13.73 5.01 -6.44
N LEU A 138 12.42 4.85 -6.67
CA LEU A 138 11.91 4.19 -7.87
C LEU A 138 12.30 4.95 -9.16
N ALA A 139 12.22 6.29 -9.14
CA ALA A 139 12.60 7.12 -10.27
C ALA A 139 14.11 7.03 -10.54
N ALA A 140 14.94 7.16 -9.50
CA ALA A 140 16.40 7.00 -9.59
C ALA A 140 16.79 5.60 -10.10
N ALA A 141 16.00 4.59 -9.77
CA ALA A 141 16.18 3.23 -10.27
C ALA A 141 15.76 3.06 -11.73
N GLY A 142 15.28 4.11 -12.42
CA GLY A 142 15.09 4.18 -13.88
C GLY A 142 13.65 3.93 -14.34
N ALA A 143 12.71 4.65 -13.73
CA ALA A 143 11.29 4.70 -14.09
C ALA A 143 10.79 6.16 -14.08
N VAL A 144 9.71 6.45 -14.82
CA VAL A 144 8.87 7.62 -14.51
C VAL A 144 7.95 7.21 -13.39
N VAL A 145 7.79 8.01 -12.34
CA VAL A 145 6.94 7.68 -11.20
C VAL A 145 5.94 8.80 -10.98
N VAL A 146 4.66 8.46 -10.96
CA VAL A 146 3.57 9.41 -10.74
C VAL A 146 2.83 9.00 -9.47
N GLY A 147 3.00 9.78 -8.40
CA GLY A 147 2.21 9.63 -7.18
C GLY A 147 0.92 10.43 -7.27
N VAL A 148 -0.22 9.81 -6.98
CA VAL A 148 -1.51 10.52 -6.90
C VAL A 148 -1.81 10.94 -5.47
N GLU A 149 -2.23 12.20 -5.29
CA GLU A 149 -2.80 12.73 -4.05
C GLU A 149 -4.32 12.63 -4.16
N TYR A 150 -4.86 11.52 -3.68
CA TYR A 150 -6.30 11.23 -3.75
C TYR A 150 -7.01 11.67 -2.47
N ARG A 151 -8.32 11.90 -2.53
CA ARG A 151 -9.13 12.20 -1.35
C ARG A 151 -9.21 11.00 -0.39
N ASN A 152 -8.90 11.23 0.88
CA ASN A 152 -8.95 10.19 1.93
C ASN A 152 -10.33 10.09 2.59
N GLY A 153 -10.65 8.90 3.13
CA GLY A 153 -11.84 8.69 3.95
C GLY A 153 -11.88 9.49 5.26
N GLY A 154 -10.72 9.87 5.80
CA GLY A 154 -10.55 10.71 7.00
C GLY A 154 -9.26 11.54 6.91
N GLY A 155 -8.71 11.93 8.06
CA GLY A 155 -7.45 12.68 8.13
C GLY A 155 -7.51 14.06 7.45
N VAL A 156 -6.34 14.64 7.20
CA VAL A 156 -6.17 16.00 6.62
C VAL A 156 -6.75 16.12 5.21
N LEU A 157 -6.77 15.03 4.44
CA LEU A 157 -7.31 14.98 3.08
C LEU A 157 -8.75 14.44 3.00
N GLY A 158 -9.43 14.33 4.14
CA GLY A 158 -10.79 13.79 4.26
C GLY A 158 -11.81 14.78 4.81
N ALA A 159 -13.05 14.35 5.08
CA ALA A 159 -13.56 12.99 5.08
C ALA A 159 -14.37 12.65 3.82
N HIS A 160 -13.79 11.86 2.91
CA HIS A 160 -14.42 11.45 1.65
C HIS A 160 -14.53 9.91 1.59
N PRO A 161 -15.67 9.33 1.98
CA PRO A 161 -15.89 7.88 1.91
C PRO A 161 -15.69 7.28 0.52
N PHE A 162 -15.57 5.96 0.46
CA PHE A 162 -15.65 5.22 -0.79
C PHE A 162 -16.87 5.68 -1.64
N PRO A 163 -16.73 5.87 -2.97
CA PRO A 163 -15.56 5.58 -3.80
C PRO A 163 -14.62 6.77 -4.09
N ALA A 164 -14.69 7.89 -3.33
CA ALA A 164 -14.03 9.14 -3.71
C ALA A 164 -12.53 9.01 -4.05
N GLY A 165 -11.74 8.38 -3.18
CA GLY A 165 -10.31 8.17 -3.44
C GLY A 165 -10.02 7.20 -4.60
N LEU A 166 -10.88 6.19 -4.82
CA LEU A 166 -10.74 5.27 -5.95
C LEU A 166 -11.02 5.98 -7.28
N ASP A 167 -12.03 6.85 -7.31
CA ASP A 167 -12.36 7.64 -8.50
C ASP A 167 -11.25 8.64 -8.83
N ASP A 168 -10.62 9.25 -7.83
CA ASP A 168 -9.45 10.14 -8.03
C ASP A 168 -8.25 9.37 -8.58
N CYS A 169 -7.99 8.18 -8.06
CA CYS A 169 -6.94 7.31 -8.58
C CYS A 169 -7.22 6.87 -10.02
N ALA A 170 -8.48 6.60 -10.38
CA ALA A 170 -8.84 6.26 -11.74
C ALA A 170 -8.63 7.46 -12.68
N ALA A 171 -9.06 8.66 -12.29
CA ALA A 171 -8.85 9.88 -13.06
C ALA A 171 -7.36 10.17 -13.29
N GLY A 172 -6.54 10.07 -12.24
CA GLY A 172 -5.10 10.27 -12.32
C GLY A 172 -4.41 9.25 -13.22
N LEU A 173 -4.75 7.96 -13.12
CA LEU A 173 -4.20 6.91 -13.96
C LEU A 173 -4.54 7.13 -15.43
N ARG A 174 -5.80 7.42 -15.75
CA ARG A 174 -6.25 7.66 -17.13
C ARG A 174 -5.63 8.92 -17.73
N TRP A 175 -5.38 9.94 -16.90
CA TRP A 175 -4.58 11.09 -17.31
C TRP A 175 -3.15 10.67 -17.68
N VAL A 176 -2.47 9.89 -16.83
CA VAL A 176 -1.10 9.39 -17.13
C VAL A 176 -1.07 8.57 -18.41
N SER A 177 -2.02 7.64 -18.58
CA SER A 177 -2.18 6.79 -19.76
C SER A 177 -2.32 7.62 -21.05
N SER A 178 -3.09 8.71 -21.02
CA SER A 178 -3.26 9.62 -22.16
C SER A 178 -2.07 10.56 -22.42
N HIS A 179 -1.13 10.70 -21.47
CA HIS A 179 0.03 11.61 -21.55
C HIS A 179 1.38 10.87 -21.53
N LEU A 180 1.40 9.54 -21.79
CA LEU A 180 2.63 8.74 -21.78
C LEU A 180 3.75 9.33 -22.62
N GLN A 181 3.45 9.83 -23.82
CA GLN A 181 4.46 10.44 -24.70
C GLN A 181 5.08 11.69 -24.07
N GLU A 182 4.28 12.55 -23.44
CA GLU A 182 4.73 13.79 -22.81
C GLU A 182 5.57 13.52 -21.56
N LEU A 183 5.18 12.51 -20.79
CA LEU A 183 5.91 12.03 -19.62
C LEU A 183 7.20 11.28 -20.00
N GLY A 184 7.39 10.96 -21.28
CA GLY A 184 8.47 10.11 -21.76
C GLY A 184 8.39 8.70 -21.16
N ALA A 185 7.19 8.11 -21.22
CA ALA A 185 6.88 6.81 -20.66
C ALA A 185 6.35 5.81 -21.71
N THR A 186 6.53 4.51 -21.46
CA THR A 186 6.13 3.42 -22.37
C THR A 186 4.78 2.78 -22.02
N ASN A 187 4.55 2.55 -20.73
CA ASN A 187 3.47 1.72 -20.20
C ASN A 187 3.16 2.15 -18.76
N VAL A 188 2.02 1.75 -18.20
CA VAL A 188 1.63 2.09 -16.82
C VAL A 188 1.53 0.84 -15.97
N VAL A 189 2.31 0.79 -14.90
CA VAL A 189 2.18 -0.20 -13.83
C VAL A 189 1.69 0.49 -12.56
N VAL A 190 0.60 -0.02 -11.99
CA VAL A 190 0.04 0.50 -10.75
C VAL A 190 0.71 -0.17 -9.56
N THR A 191 1.07 0.59 -8.54
CA THR A 191 1.63 0.05 -7.30
C THR A 191 1.01 0.71 -6.10
N GLY A 192 0.93 -0.02 -5.00
CA GLY A 192 0.63 0.56 -3.71
C GLY A 192 0.84 -0.42 -2.57
N ASP A 193 1.04 0.12 -1.38
CA ASP A 193 1.24 -0.61 -0.13
C ASP A 193 0.00 -0.51 0.76
N SER A 194 -0.32 -1.57 1.52
CA SER A 194 -1.40 -1.54 2.50
C SER A 194 -2.74 -1.10 1.87
N GLY A 195 -3.30 0.03 2.30
CA GLY A 195 -4.48 0.63 1.68
C GLY A 195 -4.29 1.08 0.23
N GLY A 196 -3.08 1.49 -0.16
CA GLY A 196 -2.71 1.73 -1.55
C GLY A 196 -2.65 0.43 -2.34
N GLY A 197 -2.27 -0.67 -1.68
CA GLY A 197 -2.37 -2.03 -2.24
C GLY A 197 -3.82 -2.43 -2.51
N ASN A 198 -4.76 -2.03 -1.64
CA ASN A 198 -6.19 -2.17 -1.92
C ASN A 198 -6.59 -1.38 -3.17
N LEU A 199 -6.33 -0.08 -3.18
CA LEU A 199 -6.68 0.79 -4.30
C LEU A 199 -6.05 0.34 -5.63
N ALA A 200 -4.80 -0.14 -5.62
CA ALA A 200 -4.13 -0.69 -6.79
C ALA A 200 -4.87 -1.89 -7.39
N LEU A 201 -5.33 -2.82 -6.54
CA LEU A 201 -6.12 -3.98 -6.96
C LEU A 201 -7.53 -3.58 -7.40
N ALA A 202 -8.18 -2.68 -6.66
CA ALA A 202 -9.50 -2.15 -6.95
C ALA A 202 -9.54 -1.38 -8.29
N LEU A 203 -8.49 -0.63 -8.61
CA LEU A 203 -8.34 0.07 -9.90
C LEU A 203 -8.36 -0.91 -11.07
N ALA A 204 -7.66 -2.04 -10.98
CA ALA A 204 -7.67 -3.04 -12.05
C ALA A 204 -9.07 -3.64 -12.25
N ILE A 205 -9.78 -3.95 -11.14
CA ILE A 205 -11.17 -4.44 -11.20
C ILE A 205 -12.09 -3.37 -11.81
N LYS A 206 -11.98 -2.12 -11.37
CA LYS A 206 -12.76 -0.97 -11.90
C LYS A 206 -12.49 -0.78 -13.40
N ALA A 207 -11.22 -0.79 -13.80
CA ALA A 207 -10.79 -0.65 -15.19
C ALA A 207 -11.40 -1.71 -16.10
N LYS A 208 -11.43 -2.96 -15.64
CA LYS A 208 -12.08 -4.05 -16.37
C LYS A 208 -13.59 -3.84 -16.48
N ARG A 209 -14.27 -3.48 -15.39
CA ARG A 209 -15.72 -3.24 -15.38
C ARG A 209 -16.13 -2.10 -16.31
N GLU A 210 -15.28 -1.08 -16.40
CA GLU A 210 -15.53 0.13 -17.17
C GLU A 210 -14.92 0.12 -18.58
N GLY A 211 -14.20 -0.95 -18.95
CA GLY A 211 -13.70 -1.16 -20.32
C GLY A 211 -12.41 -0.40 -20.67
N TRP A 212 -11.60 -0.03 -19.68
CA TRP A 212 -10.30 0.65 -19.86
C TRP A 212 -9.12 -0.12 -19.25
N VAL A 213 -9.27 -1.44 -19.01
CA VAL A 213 -8.20 -2.29 -18.42
C VAL A 213 -6.90 -2.29 -19.22
N ASP A 214 -6.95 -2.06 -20.54
CA ASP A 214 -5.77 -1.98 -21.41
C ASP A 214 -4.87 -0.77 -21.11
N GLU A 215 -5.36 0.22 -20.35
CA GLU A 215 -4.56 1.33 -19.84
C GLU A 215 -3.63 0.91 -18.68
N ILE A 216 -3.79 -0.30 -18.13
CA ILE A 216 -2.98 -0.86 -17.03
C ILE A 216 -2.19 -2.06 -17.55
N SER A 217 -0.87 -1.92 -17.63
CA SER A 217 0.02 -3.00 -18.10
C SER A 217 0.36 -4.02 -17.01
N GLY A 218 0.26 -3.65 -15.73
CA GLY A 218 0.47 -4.55 -14.60
C GLY A 218 0.16 -3.91 -13.25
N VAL A 219 0.05 -4.74 -12.22
CA VAL A 219 -0.23 -4.30 -10.85
C VAL A 219 0.77 -4.92 -9.86
N TYR A 220 1.40 -4.10 -9.04
CA TYR A 220 2.30 -4.54 -7.97
C TYR A 220 1.72 -4.11 -6.61
N ALA A 221 1.05 -5.02 -5.90
CA ALA A 221 0.42 -4.75 -4.62
C ALA A 221 1.29 -5.25 -3.44
N GLN A 222 1.66 -4.34 -2.54
CA GLN A 222 2.48 -4.61 -1.36
C GLN A 222 1.59 -4.68 -0.13
N CYS A 223 1.76 -5.74 0.68
CA CYS A 223 1.05 -6.01 1.93
C CYS A 223 -0.42 -5.54 1.93
N PRO A 224 -1.24 -5.97 0.95
CA PRO A 224 -2.52 -5.31 0.66
C PRO A 224 -3.55 -5.45 1.79
N TYR A 225 -4.25 -4.36 2.11
CA TYR A 225 -5.29 -4.25 3.14
C TYR A 225 -6.71 -4.38 2.55
N ILE A 226 -7.23 -5.60 2.44
CA ILE A 226 -8.29 -5.91 1.46
C ILE A 226 -9.50 -6.69 1.99
N VAL A 227 -9.49 -7.14 3.25
CA VAL A 227 -10.57 -8.00 3.79
C VAL A 227 -11.86 -7.23 4.13
N GLY A 228 -11.76 -6.03 4.68
CA GLY A 228 -12.92 -5.20 5.09
C GLY A 228 -13.68 -5.68 6.33
N ALA A 229 -13.53 -6.96 6.71
CA ALA A 229 -14.25 -7.61 7.82
C ALA A 229 -13.33 -8.48 8.69
N TRP A 230 -12.26 -7.89 9.24
CA TRP A 230 -11.25 -8.62 10.01
C TRP A 230 -11.77 -9.30 11.28
N ALA A 231 -12.84 -8.78 11.89
CA ALA A 231 -13.41 -9.35 13.12
C ALA A 231 -13.92 -10.79 12.92
N GLU A 232 -14.44 -11.12 11.73
CA GLU A 232 -15.01 -12.42 11.40
C GLU A 232 -14.01 -13.35 10.68
N SER A 233 -12.88 -12.78 10.26
CA SER A 233 -11.87 -13.49 9.48
C SER A 233 -11.18 -14.59 10.29
N ARG A 234 -10.88 -15.70 9.61
CA ARG A 234 -10.15 -16.86 10.15
C ARG A 234 -8.73 -16.97 9.63
N LEU A 235 -8.22 -15.92 8.98
CA LEU A 235 -6.85 -15.87 8.47
C LEU A 235 -5.86 -15.95 9.64
N PRO A 236 -4.99 -16.99 9.71
CA PRO A 236 -4.09 -17.20 10.85
C PRO A 236 -3.14 -16.02 11.13
N SER A 237 -2.63 -15.34 10.10
CA SER A 237 -1.71 -14.21 10.25
C SER A 237 -2.27 -13.09 11.13
N LEU A 238 -3.59 -12.87 11.10
CA LEU A 238 -4.27 -11.85 11.91
C LEU A 238 -4.17 -12.11 13.42
N ARG A 239 -3.82 -13.33 13.84
CA ARG A 239 -3.56 -13.70 15.25
C ARG A 239 -2.09 -13.96 15.48
N GLU A 240 -1.41 -14.59 14.52
CA GLU A 240 0.02 -14.90 14.57
C GLU A 240 0.89 -13.66 14.74
N ASN A 241 0.54 -12.58 14.04
CA ASN A 241 1.31 -11.35 13.98
C ASN A 241 0.50 -10.15 14.50
N ASP A 242 -0.55 -10.39 15.30
CA ASP A 242 -1.31 -9.30 15.93
C ASP A 242 -0.39 -8.50 16.87
N GLN A 243 -0.55 -7.18 16.88
CA GLN A 243 0.25 -6.23 17.65
C GLN A 243 1.73 -6.15 17.24
N TYR A 244 2.14 -6.74 16.11
CA TYR A 244 3.47 -6.57 15.54
C TYR A 244 3.49 -5.35 14.64
N TRP A 245 3.94 -4.22 15.20
CA TRP A 245 3.89 -2.89 14.56
C TRP A 245 2.46 -2.36 14.32
N LEU A 246 1.55 -3.19 13.82
CA LEU A 246 0.11 -2.91 13.73
C LEU A 246 -0.68 -3.75 14.74
N ASN A 247 -1.66 -3.11 15.38
CA ASN A 247 -2.68 -3.80 16.16
C ASN A 247 -3.93 -4.02 15.31
N ARG A 248 -4.44 -5.25 15.25
CA ARG A 248 -5.60 -5.58 14.41
C ARG A 248 -6.88 -4.84 14.80
N SER A 249 -6.97 -4.29 16.01
CA SER A 249 -8.13 -3.48 16.44
C SER A 249 -8.26 -2.18 15.63
N LEU A 250 -7.18 -1.71 15.00
CA LEU A 250 -7.19 -0.51 14.17
C LEU A 250 -8.01 -0.71 12.89
N PHE A 251 -7.91 -1.90 12.28
CA PHE A 251 -8.47 -2.19 10.96
C PHE A 251 -9.97 -1.89 10.84
N PRO A 252 -10.86 -2.44 11.70
CA PRO A 252 -12.29 -2.19 11.55
C PRO A 252 -12.67 -0.71 11.79
N LEU A 253 -11.86 0.09 12.50
CA LEU A 253 -12.10 1.54 12.64
C LEU A 253 -11.80 2.28 11.34
N LEU A 254 -10.68 1.96 10.68
CA LEU A 254 -10.36 2.54 9.37
C LEU A 254 -11.39 2.11 8.32
N ALA A 255 -11.84 0.86 8.39
CA ALA A 255 -12.89 0.33 7.52
C ALA A 255 -14.21 1.11 7.67
N GLU A 256 -14.65 1.39 8.89
CA GLU A 256 -15.86 2.18 9.15
C GLU A 256 -15.73 3.64 8.67
N VAL A 257 -14.54 4.24 8.80
CA VAL A 257 -14.29 5.59 8.26
C VAL A 257 -14.38 5.60 6.73
N TYR A 258 -13.83 4.57 6.08
CA TYR A 258 -13.79 4.41 4.63
C TYR A 258 -15.14 4.03 4.00
N ASP A 259 -15.84 3.06 4.60
CA ASP A 259 -17.11 2.47 4.15
C ASP A 259 -18.12 2.50 5.32
N PRO A 260 -18.75 3.65 5.58
CA PRO A 260 -19.63 3.82 6.73
C PRO A 260 -20.79 2.84 6.70
N GLU A 261 -21.11 2.26 7.86
CA GLU A 261 -22.14 1.23 8.03
C GLU A 261 -21.89 -0.06 7.22
N GLY A 262 -20.69 -0.22 6.64
CA GLY A 262 -20.35 -1.35 5.78
C GLY A 262 -21.21 -1.42 4.52
N ALA A 263 -21.67 -0.27 4.00
CA ALA A 263 -22.56 -0.18 2.84
C ALA A 263 -22.01 -0.90 1.59
N ASN A 264 -20.69 -1.04 1.49
CA ASN A 264 -19.97 -1.65 0.38
C ASN A 264 -19.15 -2.89 0.83
N ALA A 265 -19.50 -3.54 1.95
CA ALA A 265 -18.76 -4.67 2.52
C ALA A 265 -18.60 -5.88 1.59
N ALA A 266 -19.45 -5.99 0.56
CA ALA A 266 -19.41 -7.04 -0.47
C ALA A 266 -18.86 -6.56 -1.82
N GLU A 267 -18.54 -5.28 -1.98
CA GLU A 267 -18.09 -4.67 -3.25
C GLU A 267 -16.58 -4.93 -3.48
N PRO A 268 -16.19 -5.71 -4.51
CA PRO A 268 -14.78 -5.97 -4.82
C PRO A 268 -13.91 -4.74 -5.11
N THR A 269 -14.47 -3.61 -5.55
CA THR A 269 -13.71 -2.36 -5.71
C THR A 269 -13.56 -1.58 -4.40
N CYS A 270 -14.28 -1.93 -3.34
CA CYS A 270 -14.07 -1.41 -1.98
C CYS A 270 -13.15 -2.35 -1.18
N TRP A 271 -13.43 -3.65 -1.24
CA TRP A 271 -12.70 -4.71 -0.55
C TRP A 271 -12.30 -5.82 -1.54
N PRO A 272 -11.13 -5.75 -2.18
CA PRO A 272 -10.68 -6.71 -3.19
C PRO A 272 -10.73 -8.19 -2.75
N HIS A 273 -10.66 -8.48 -1.45
CA HIS A 273 -10.82 -9.86 -0.95
C HIS A 273 -12.20 -10.47 -1.27
N ARG A 274 -13.21 -9.65 -1.59
CA ARG A 274 -14.55 -10.08 -2.00
C ARG A 274 -14.65 -10.44 -3.48
N ALA A 275 -13.60 -10.17 -4.27
CA ALA A 275 -13.58 -10.47 -5.69
C ALA A 275 -13.80 -11.96 -5.98
N THR A 276 -14.55 -12.24 -7.04
CA THR A 276 -14.74 -13.57 -7.60
C THR A 276 -13.77 -13.82 -8.76
N VAL A 277 -13.72 -15.05 -9.26
CA VAL A 277 -12.96 -15.38 -10.49
C VAL A 277 -13.42 -14.48 -11.65
N ALA A 278 -14.73 -14.26 -11.79
CA ALA A 278 -15.28 -13.44 -12.86
C ALA A 278 -14.89 -11.97 -12.73
N ASP A 279 -14.65 -11.46 -11.52
CA ASP A 279 -14.17 -10.09 -11.31
C ASP A 279 -12.73 -9.92 -11.80
N VAL A 280 -11.87 -10.92 -11.60
CA VAL A 280 -10.41 -10.79 -11.87
C VAL A 280 -9.93 -11.48 -13.16
N GLU A 281 -10.73 -12.33 -13.80
CA GLU A 281 -10.34 -12.99 -15.06
C GLU A 281 -10.00 -11.96 -16.16
N GLY A 282 -8.87 -12.12 -16.84
CA GLY A 282 -8.44 -11.18 -17.89
C GLY A 282 -7.82 -9.87 -17.37
N LEU A 283 -7.59 -9.73 -16.06
CA LEU A 283 -6.74 -8.65 -15.53
C LEU A 283 -5.27 -8.81 -16.01
N PRO A 284 -4.49 -7.71 -16.05
CA PRO A 284 -3.09 -7.73 -16.46
C PRO A 284 -2.22 -8.52 -15.48
N PRO A 285 -0.92 -8.77 -15.77
CA PRO A 285 -0.01 -9.41 -14.82
C PRO A 285 0.04 -8.73 -13.45
N HIS A 286 0.15 -9.52 -12.38
CA HIS A 286 0.16 -9.05 -10.99
C HIS A 286 1.37 -9.56 -10.21
N VAL A 287 1.89 -8.73 -9.30
CA VAL A 287 2.77 -9.15 -8.21
C VAL A 287 2.08 -8.85 -6.89
N ILE A 288 1.99 -9.85 -6.00
CA ILE A 288 1.52 -9.70 -4.63
C ILE A 288 2.70 -9.93 -3.68
N SER A 289 3.17 -8.86 -3.05
CA SER A 289 4.30 -8.88 -2.14
C SER A 289 3.83 -8.76 -0.70
N CYS A 290 3.94 -9.83 0.09
CA CYS A 290 3.58 -9.84 1.51
C CYS A 290 4.83 -9.77 2.39
N ASN A 291 4.66 -9.44 3.67
CA ASN A 291 5.75 -9.49 4.66
C ASN A 291 5.48 -10.61 5.68
N GLU A 292 6.55 -11.24 6.19
CA GLU A 292 6.42 -12.44 7.02
C GLU A 292 5.72 -12.18 8.36
N LEU A 293 6.09 -11.08 9.04
CA LEU A 293 5.59 -10.69 10.36
C LEU A 293 4.48 -9.64 10.25
N ASP A 294 3.63 -9.78 9.24
CA ASP A 294 2.50 -8.89 8.95
C ASP A 294 1.17 -9.59 9.28
N PRO A 295 0.25 -8.98 10.06
CA PRO A 295 -1.08 -9.53 10.27
C PRO A 295 -1.89 -9.67 8.97
N LEU A 296 -1.63 -8.85 7.94
CA LEU A 296 -2.32 -8.85 6.64
C LEU A 296 -1.70 -9.84 5.63
N ARG A 297 -0.70 -10.62 6.03
CA ARG A 297 0.00 -11.55 5.12
C ARG A 297 -0.95 -12.51 4.42
N ASP A 298 -1.83 -13.17 5.16
CA ASP A 298 -2.62 -14.27 4.60
C ASP A 298 -3.76 -13.79 3.68
N GLU A 299 -4.22 -12.54 3.81
CA GLU A 299 -5.21 -11.96 2.87
C GLU A 299 -4.58 -11.65 1.51
N GLY A 300 -3.35 -11.12 1.48
CA GLY A 300 -2.58 -10.98 0.23
C GLY A 300 -2.34 -12.34 -0.44
N ILE A 301 -1.93 -13.35 0.32
CA ILE A 301 -1.77 -14.73 -0.20
C ILE A 301 -3.09 -15.27 -0.77
N ALA A 302 -4.23 -15.01 -0.11
CA ALA A 302 -5.53 -15.42 -0.59
C ALA A 302 -5.89 -14.76 -1.93
N TYR A 303 -5.62 -13.45 -2.07
CA TYR A 303 -5.85 -12.73 -3.32
C TYR A 303 -4.94 -13.20 -4.47
N HIS A 304 -3.67 -13.48 -4.19
CA HIS A 304 -2.76 -14.12 -5.15
C HIS A 304 -3.33 -15.46 -5.67
N ARG A 305 -3.85 -16.30 -4.78
CA ARG A 305 -4.48 -17.57 -5.16
C ARG A 305 -5.74 -17.37 -6.00
N LEU A 306 -6.53 -16.32 -5.73
CA LEU A 306 -7.68 -15.95 -6.55
C LEU A 306 -7.26 -15.58 -7.98
N LEU A 307 -6.22 -14.76 -8.13
CA LEU A 307 -5.67 -14.39 -9.44
C LEU A 307 -5.24 -15.63 -10.24
N LEU A 308 -4.48 -16.53 -9.62
CA LEU A 308 -4.07 -17.80 -10.25
C LEU A 308 -5.27 -18.66 -10.66
N LYS A 309 -6.28 -18.76 -9.79
CA LYS A 309 -7.51 -19.52 -10.07
C LYS A 309 -8.27 -18.97 -11.29
N ALA A 310 -8.18 -17.66 -11.52
CA ALA A 310 -8.79 -16.98 -12.66
C ALA A 310 -7.90 -16.96 -13.92
N GLY A 311 -6.74 -17.62 -13.90
CA GLY A 311 -5.82 -17.66 -15.03
C GLY A 311 -5.00 -16.38 -15.24
N VAL A 312 -4.99 -15.45 -14.26
CA VAL A 312 -4.17 -14.25 -14.32
C VAL A 312 -2.72 -14.61 -14.03
N SER A 313 -1.78 -14.08 -14.83
CA SER A 313 -0.34 -14.17 -14.55
C SER A 313 -0.06 -13.48 -13.21
N SER A 314 0.29 -14.25 -12.17
CA SER A 314 0.51 -13.70 -10.84
C SER A 314 1.75 -14.29 -10.19
N VAL A 315 2.59 -13.42 -9.62
CA VAL A 315 3.72 -13.79 -8.77
C VAL A 315 3.38 -13.42 -7.33
N GLY A 316 3.50 -14.39 -6.41
CA GLY A 316 3.38 -14.17 -4.98
C GLY A 316 4.75 -14.25 -4.32
N LYS A 317 5.07 -13.32 -3.41
CA LYS A 317 6.31 -13.34 -2.63
C LYS A 317 6.08 -12.95 -1.19
N ILE A 318 6.97 -13.42 -0.31
CA ILE A 318 7.02 -13.04 1.10
C ILE A 318 8.41 -12.49 1.39
N ASN A 319 8.48 -11.25 1.90
CA ASN A 319 9.71 -10.68 2.42
C ASN A 319 9.90 -11.18 3.86
N LEU A 320 10.86 -12.07 4.04
CA LEU A 320 11.17 -12.66 5.35
C LEU A 320 11.75 -11.62 6.30
N GLY A 321 11.45 -11.75 7.58
CA GLY A 321 11.94 -10.91 8.67
C GLY A 321 11.34 -9.51 8.78
N LEU A 322 10.39 -9.14 7.92
CA LEU A 322 9.80 -7.80 7.92
C LEU A 322 8.40 -7.77 8.54
N CYS A 323 8.11 -6.69 9.28
CA CYS A 323 6.75 -6.32 9.66
C CYS A 323 5.99 -5.69 8.48
N HIS A 324 4.71 -5.36 8.67
CA HIS A 324 3.91 -4.65 7.66
C HIS A 324 4.64 -3.41 7.12
N VAL A 325 4.66 -3.22 5.79
CA VAL A 325 5.38 -2.17 5.02
C VAL A 325 6.90 -2.04 5.28
N GLY A 326 7.52 -2.99 6.00
CA GLY A 326 8.93 -2.91 6.40
C GLY A 326 9.92 -2.74 5.24
N GLU A 327 9.57 -3.19 4.03
CA GLU A 327 10.40 -3.03 2.84
C GLU A 327 10.46 -1.59 2.31
N LEU A 328 9.54 -0.72 2.73
CA LEU A 328 9.54 0.72 2.41
C LEU A 328 9.98 1.59 3.59
N LEU A 329 9.89 1.10 4.83
CA LEU A 329 10.13 1.93 6.02
C LEU A 329 11.61 2.16 6.30
N PHE A 330 12.41 1.09 6.26
CA PHE A 330 13.72 1.09 6.92
C PHE A 330 14.89 1.36 5.96
N ARG A 331 14.75 2.32 5.04
CA ARG A 331 15.79 2.65 4.04
C ARG A 331 17.19 2.87 4.64
N GLY A 332 17.27 3.51 5.80
CA GLY A 332 18.53 3.79 6.49
C GLY A 332 19.18 2.56 7.12
N ALA A 333 18.38 1.68 7.74
CA ALA A 333 18.88 0.54 8.52
C ALA A 333 18.94 -0.78 7.73
N LEU A 334 18.05 -0.97 6.77
CA LEU A 334 17.94 -2.15 5.90
C LEU A 334 18.03 -1.73 4.41
N PRO A 335 19.14 -1.10 3.97
CA PRO A 335 19.26 -0.57 2.61
C PRO A 335 19.22 -1.67 1.54
N ASP A 336 19.72 -2.86 1.83
CA ASP A 336 19.69 -4.03 0.97
C ASP A 336 18.26 -4.53 0.71
N VAL A 337 17.44 -4.62 1.76
CA VAL A 337 16.02 -5.01 1.67
C VAL A 337 15.23 -3.96 0.90
N TYR A 338 15.38 -2.69 1.27
CA TYR A 338 14.69 -1.60 0.59
C TYR A 338 15.05 -1.55 -0.90
N LEU A 339 16.34 -1.57 -1.23
CA LEU A 339 16.78 -1.52 -2.63
C LEU A 339 16.43 -2.80 -3.40
N ALA A 340 16.26 -3.95 -2.72
CA ALA A 340 15.72 -5.14 -3.35
C ALA A 340 14.25 -4.93 -3.75
N ALA A 341 13.43 -4.33 -2.89
CA ALA A 341 12.05 -3.98 -3.24
C ALA A 341 11.99 -2.97 -4.39
N VAL A 342 12.83 -1.93 -4.39
CA VAL A 342 12.94 -0.96 -5.51
C VAL A 342 13.28 -1.67 -6.83
N ARG A 343 14.28 -2.57 -6.82
CA ARG A 343 14.67 -3.34 -8.01
C ARG A 343 13.57 -4.27 -8.49
N ASP A 344 12.79 -4.84 -7.58
CA ASP A 344 11.71 -5.77 -7.92
C ASP A 344 10.54 -5.03 -8.60
N VAL A 345 10.10 -3.91 -8.02
CA VAL A 345 9.04 -3.07 -8.59
C VAL A 345 9.45 -2.51 -9.95
N THR A 346 10.64 -1.92 -10.05
CA THR A 346 11.14 -1.36 -11.33
C THR A 346 11.44 -2.44 -12.37
N GLY A 347 11.94 -3.59 -11.94
CA GLY A 347 12.16 -4.75 -12.80
C GLY A 347 10.85 -5.30 -13.38
N PHE A 348 9.81 -5.40 -12.56
CA PHE A 348 8.47 -5.77 -13.02
C PHE A 348 7.93 -4.77 -14.03
N ALA A 349 8.00 -3.46 -13.74
CA ALA A 349 7.54 -2.41 -14.65
C ALA A 349 8.25 -2.44 -16.01
N ARG A 350 9.57 -2.68 -16.01
CA ARG A 350 10.38 -2.87 -17.24
C ARG A 350 10.00 -4.11 -18.02
N SER A 351 9.64 -5.20 -17.35
CA SER A 351 9.30 -6.46 -18.03
C SER A 351 8.01 -6.38 -18.86
N LEU A 352 7.22 -5.31 -18.64
CA LEU A 352 5.93 -5.05 -19.28
C LEU A 352 5.99 -3.87 -20.26
N ALA A 353 7.17 -3.26 -20.43
CA ALA A 353 7.41 -2.10 -21.29
C ALA A 353 7.74 -2.51 -22.73
#